data_AF-A0A960GCL7-F1
#
_entry.id   AF-A0A960GCL7-F1
#
_cell.length_a   1.000
_cell.length_b   1.000
_cell.length_c   1.000
_cell.angle_alpha   90.00
_cell.angle_beta   90.00
_cell.angle_gamma   90.00
#
_symmetry.space_group_name_H-M   'P 1'
#
loop_
_entity.id
_entity.type
_entity.pdbx_description
1 polymer ?
#
loop_
_entity_poly.entity_id
_entity_poly.type
_entity_poly.pdbx_seq_one_letter_code
_entity_poly.pdbx_strand_id
1 'polypeptide(L)'
;DAIAASGLAPEQLAIIAFDAEVIAAAKRRMPEVRAFWLTDFERRGGIGGWRPTLEQILATLERIGADGLDCRAHASIDEAFVKGLRDAGHAFHVWTVDDPAVALRFRALGVDSITTNRPAWLRAQLEGTAG
;
A
#
# COMPACT_ATOMS: atom_id res chain seq x y z
N ASP A 1 -23.18 10.17 -10.77
CA ASP A 1 -22.04 9.36 -10.34
C ASP A 1 -22.28 8.95 -8.89
N ALA A 2 -22.11 7.68 -8.52
CA ALA A 2 -22.42 7.17 -7.18
C ALA A 2 -21.54 7.79 -6.09
N ILE A 3 -20.29 8.13 -6.42
CA ILE A 3 -19.37 8.82 -5.50
C ILE A 3 -19.90 10.23 -5.18
N ALA A 4 -20.24 11.02 -6.20
CA ALA A 4 -20.80 12.35 -6.02
C ALA A 4 -22.14 12.32 -5.24
N ALA A 5 -22.94 11.28 -5.44
CA ALA A 5 -24.21 11.10 -4.74
C ALA A 5 -24.05 10.70 -3.25
N SER A 6 -22.87 10.22 -2.83
CA SER A 6 -22.61 9.80 -1.45
C SER A 6 -22.46 10.96 -0.46
N GLY A 7 -22.12 12.17 -0.95
CA GLY A 7 -21.79 13.33 -0.12
C GLY A 7 -20.43 13.24 0.58
N LEU A 8 -19.62 12.21 0.32
CA LEU A 8 -18.28 12.08 0.87
C LEU A 8 -17.31 13.03 0.17
N ALA A 9 -16.40 13.62 0.96
CA ALA A 9 -15.29 14.39 0.42
C ALA A 9 -14.24 13.44 -0.20
N PRO A 10 -13.53 13.86 -1.27
CA PRO A 10 -12.51 13.04 -1.92
C PRO A 10 -11.46 12.46 -0.99
N GLU A 11 -11.09 13.18 0.07
CA GLU A 11 -10.07 12.78 1.05
C GLU A 11 -10.53 11.62 1.94
N GLN A 12 -11.85 11.38 2.02
CA GLN A 12 -12.45 10.25 2.72
C GLN A 12 -12.47 8.97 1.87
N LEU A 13 -12.04 9.05 0.62
CA LEU A 13 -12.06 7.96 -0.34
C LEU A 13 -10.64 7.54 -0.73
N ALA A 14 -10.50 6.24 -0.99
CA ALA A 14 -9.32 5.67 -1.61
C ALA A 14 -9.75 4.57 -2.59
N ILE A 15 -9.12 4.55 -3.76
CA ILE A 15 -9.32 3.50 -4.77
C ILE A 15 -8.09 2.61 -4.78
N ILE A 16 -8.29 1.30 -4.69
CA ILE A 16 -7.21 0.32 -4.77
C ILE A 16 -7.54 -0.75 -5.80
N ALA A 17 -6.54 -1.17 -6.59
CA ALA A 17 -6.71 -2.17 -7.63
C ALA A 17 -5.37 -2.84 -7.98
N PHE A 18 -5.41 -4.14 -8.29
CA PHE A 18 -4.25 -4.88 -8.81
C PHE A 18 -3.92 -4.49 -10.25
N ASP A 19 -4.95 -4.13 -11.03
CA ASP A 19 -4.79 -3.68 -12.39
C ASP A 19 -4.32 -2.21 -12.41
N ALA A 20 -3.11 -2.01 -12.91
CA ALA A 20 -2.49 -0.69 -13.01
C ALA A 20 -3.27 0.25 -13.95
N GLU A 21 -3.95 -0.26 -14.97
CA GLU A 21 -4.76 0.55 -15.89
C GLU A 21 -6.06 1.02 -15.24
N VAL A 22 -6.61 0.27 -14.28
CA VAL A 22 -7.74 0.71 -13.46
C VAL A 22 -7.33 1.91 -12.61
N ILE A 23 -6.14 1.88 -11.99
CA ILE A 23 -5.60 3.02 -11.24
C ILE A 23 -5.38 4.22 -12.16
N ALA A 24 -4.76 4.03 -13.32
CA ALA A 24 -4.55 5.10 -14.28
C ALA A 24 -5.88 5.73 -14.76
N ALA A 25 -6.90 4.89 -15.02
CA ALA A 25 -8.22 5.36 -15.40
C ALA A 25 -8.91 6.13 -14.26
N ALA A 26 -8.78 5.65 -13.01
CA ALA A 26 -9.30 6.33 -11.83
C ALA A 26 -8.67 7.71 -11.66
N LYS A 27 -7.34 7.82 -11.72
CA LYS A 27 -6.62 9.10 -11.61
C LYS A 27 -6.95 10.08 -12.74
N ARG A 28 -7.21 9.61 -13.96
CA ARG A 28 -7.69 10.47 -15.06
C ARG A 28 -9.11 10.99 -14.83
N ARG A 29 -9.99 10.19 -14.22
CA ARG A 29 -11.42 10.52 -14.07
C ARG A 29 -11.75 11.29 -12.79
N MET A 30 -11.02 11.00 -11.72
CA MET A 30 -11.20 11.49 -10.34
C MET A 30 -9.82 11.82 -9.73
N PRO A 31 -9.09 12.80 -10.29
CA PRO A 31 -7.72 13.12 -9.85
C PRO A 31 -7.61 13.50 -8.36
N GLU A 32 -8.69 14.02 -7.78
CA GLU A 32 -8.82 14.40 -6.37
C GLU A 32 -8.93 13.20 -5.41
N VAL A 33 -9.35 12.04 -5.89
CA VAL A 33 -9.44 10.82 -5.07
C VAL A 33 -8.07 10.13 -5.08
N ARG A 34 -7.61 9.73 -3.89
CA ARG A 34 -6.36 8.96 -3.77
C ARG A 34 -6.53 7.58 -4.38
N ALA A 35 -5.54 7.12 -5.15
CA ALA A 35 -5.53 5.79 -5.73
C ALA A 35 -4.18 5.09 -5.53
N PHE A 36 -4.23 3.85 -5.04
CA PHE A 36 -3.05 3.04 -4.72
C PHE A 36 -3.03 1.76 -5.54
N TRP A 37 -1.86 1.42 -6.07
CA TRP A 37 -1.68 0.21 -6.85
C TRP A 37 -1.43 -0.99 -5.93
N LEU A 38 -2.22 -2.05 -6.10
CA LEU A 38 -2.05 -3.31 -5.38
C LEU A 38 -1.00 -4.18 -6.07
N THR A 39 -0.02 -4.66 -5.30
CA THR A 39 0.98 -5.60 -5.85
C THR A 39 1.40 -6.66 -4.85
N ASP A 40 1.84 -7.80 -5.36
CA ASP A 40 2.47 -8.87 -4.59
C ASP A 40 3.89 -9.10 -5.13
N PHE A 41 4.73 -9.68 -4.29
CA PHE A 41 6.09 -10.06 -4.60
C PHE A 41 6.15 -11.54 -4.97
N GLU A 42 6.62 -11.79 -6.19
CA GLU A 42 6.87 -13.14 -6.67
C GLU A 42 8.37 -13.37 -6.85
N ARG A 43 8.80 -14.61 -6.59
CA ARG A 43 10.15 -15.04 -6.90
C ARG A 43 10.16 -15.62 -8.31
N ARG A 44 10.78 -14.92 -9.26
CA ARG A 44 11.03 -15.48 -10.59
C ARG A 44 12.24 -16.42 -10.51
N GLY A 45 12.10 -17.65 -11.02
CA GLY A 45 13.11 -18.70 -10.88
C GLY A 45 14.49 -18.30 -11.45
N GLY A 46 15.57 -18.80 -10.81
CA GLY A 46 16.97 -18.47 -11.13
C GLY A 46 17.63 -17.53 -10.12
N ILE A 47 18.84 -17.04 -10.42
CA ILE A 47 19.58 -16.02 -9.65
C ILE A 47 18.85 -14.68 -9.83
N GLY A 48 17.77 -14.47 -9.09
CA GLY A 48 16.94 -13.29 -9.19
C GLY A 48 16.14 -13.09 -7.90
N GLY A 49 16.28 -11.91 -7.30
CA GLY A 49 15.52 -11.54 -6.10
C GLY A 49 14.01 -11.40 -6.36
N TRP A 50 13.28 -10.97 -5.34
CA TRP A 50 11.84 -10.71 -5.41
C TRP A 50 11.50 -9.62 -6.44
N ARG A 51 10.33 -9.77 -7.08
CA ARG A 51 9.83 -8.83 -8.09
C ARG A 51 8.37 -8.46 -7.81
N PRO A 52 7.94 -7.22 -8.10
CA PRO A 52 8.74 -6.14 -8.71
C PRO A 52 9.80 -5.57 -7.75
N THR A 53 10.90 -5.02 -8.30
CA THR A 53 11.87 -4.24 -7.51
C THR A 53 11.30 -2.87 -7.15
N LEU A 54 11.91 -2.18 -6.19
CA LEU A 54 11.55 -0.79 -5.88
C LEU A 54 11.58 0.11 -7.13
N GLU A 55 12.62 0.00 -7.96
CA GLU A 55 12.74 0.76 -9.21
C GLU A 55 11.56 0.49 -10.16
N GLN A 56 11.18 -0.78 -10.34
CA GLN A 56 10.04 -1.16 -11.18
C GLN A 56 8.71 -0.66 -10.61
N ILE A 57 8.58 -0.67 -9.28
CA ILE A 57 7.42 -0.11 -8.59
C ILE A 57 7.34 1.39 -8.86
N LEU A 58 8.40 2.16 -8.58
CA LEU A 58 8.43 3.60 -8.79
C LEU A 58 8.11 3.98 -10.23
N ALA A 59 8.72 3.30 -11.20
CA ALA A 59 8.41 3.51 -12.62
C ALA A 59 6.95 3.20 -12.96
N THR A 60 6.35 2.21 -12.30
CA THR A 60 4.92 1.89 -12.48
C THR A 60 4.03 2.95 -11.87
N LEU A 61 4.32 3.39 -10.63
CA LEU A 61 3.54 4.40 -9.92
C LEU A 61 3.55 5.74 -10.67
N GLU A 62 4.71 6.17 -11.16
CA GLU A 62 4.85 7.38 -11.97
C GLU A 62 4.04 7.28 -13.27
N ARG A 63 4.18 6.17 -14.00
CA ARG A 63 3.47 5.94 -15.27
C ARG A 63 1.95 6.01 -15.13
N ILE A 64 1.40 5.51 -14.03
CA ILE A 64 -0.06 5.46 -13.80
C ILE A 64 -0.58 6.63 -12.97
N GLY A 65 0.29 7.51 -12.48
CA GLY A 65 -0.05 8.63 -11.62
C GLY A 65 -0.62 8.22 -10.26
N ALA A 66 -0.24 7.05 -9.74
CA ALA A 66 -0.72 6.55 -8.45
C ALA A 66 -0.17 7.39 -7.29
N ASP A 67 -0.98 7.57 -6.26
CA ASP A 67 -0.58 8.29 -5.05
C ASP A 67 0.30 7.43 -4.12
N GLY A 68 0.39 6.12 -4.39
CA GLY A 68 1.22 5.21 -3.59
C GLY A 68 1.04 3.73 -3.90
N LEU A 69 1.76 2.93 -3.11
CA LEU A 69 1.78 1.48 -3.19
C LEU A 69 0.97 0.87 -2.04
N ASP A 70 0.19 -0.17 -2.34
CA ASP A 70 -0.44 -1.02 -1.33
C ASP A 70 -0.07 -2.49 -1.61
N CYS A 71 0.87 -3.08 -0.87
CA CYS A 71 1.43 -4.38 -1.25
C CYS A 71 1.27 -5.47 -0.20
N ARG A 72 1.42 -6.74 -0.62
CA ARG A 72 1.52 -7.82 0.36
C ARG A 72 2.68 -7.55 1.33
N ALA A 73 2.42 -7.66 2.63
CA ALA A 73 3.44 -7.59 3.66
C ALA A 73 4.49 -8.69 3.41
N HIS A 74 5.69 -8.25 3.06
CA HIS A 74 6.74 -9.15 2.57
C HIS A 74 8.07 -8.91 3.27
N ALA A 75 8.84 -9.99 3.51
CA ALA A 75 10.08 -9.95 4.27
C ALA A 75 11.20 -9.16 3.58
N SER A 76 11.13 -9.00 2.24
CA SER A 76 12.11 -8.23 1.48
C SER A 76 11.98 -6.71 1.61
N ILE A 77 10.92 -6.23 2.26
CA ILE A 77 10.68 -4.79 2.42
C ILE A 77 11.45 -4.31 3.63
N ASP A 78 12.45 -3.46 3.43
CA ASP A 78 13.29 -2.88 4.47
C ASP A 78 13.16 -1.35 4.54
N GLU A 79 13.96 -0.71 5.40
CA GLU A 79 13.96 0.75 5.57
C GLU A 79 14.34 1.48 4.27
N ALA A 80 15.26 0.94 3.48
CA ALA A 80 15.69 1.54 2.23
C ALA A 80 14.54 1.53 1.19
N PHE A 81 13.77 0.44 1.14
CA PHE A 81 12.58 0.34 0.30
C PHE A 81 11.55 1.41 0.68
N VAL A 82 11.20 1.52 1.96
CA VAL A 82 10.19 2.49 2.42
C VAL A 82 10.68 3.92 2.23
N LYS A 83 11.96 4.19 2.49
CA LYS A 83 12.55 5.50 2.25
C LYS A 83 12.46 5.90 0.77
N GLY A 84 12.75 4.98 -0.16
CA GLY A 84 12.68 5.28 -1.59
C GLY A 84 11.26 5.61 -2.09
N LEU A 85 10.23 4.95 -1.55
CA LEU A 85 8.83 5.33 -1.82
C LEU A 85 8.51 6.73 -1.30
N ARG A 86 8.92 7.02 -0.06
CA ARG A 86 8.66 8.30 0.59
C ARG A 86 9.39 9.46 -0.08
N ASP A 87 10.65 9.27 -0.45
CA ASP A 87 11.45 10.27 -1.16
C ASP A 87 10.82 10.61 -2.53
N ALA A 88 10.13 9.64 -3.15
CA ALA A 88 9.36 9.82 -4.38
C ALA A 88 7.95 10.40 -4.15
N GLY A 89 7.58 10.71 -2.90
CA GLY A 89 6.28 11.31 -2.56
C GLY A 89 5.10 10.32 -2.56
N HIS A 90 5.37 9.02 -2.52
CA HIS A 90 4.35 7.98 -2.55
C HIS A 90 4.00 7.47 -1.16
N ALA A 91 2.70 7.33 -0.88
CA ALA A 91 2.22 6.65 0.31
C ALA A 91 2.53 5.14 0.24
N PHE A 92 2.68 4.51 1.41
CA PHE A 92 3.00 3.10 1.52
C PHE A 92 2.08 2.35 2.49
N HIS A 93 1.35 1.39 1.95
CA HIS A 93 0.35 0.58 2.63
C HIS A 93 0.68 -0.92 2.49
N VAL A 94 0.24 -1.73 3.45
CA VAL A 94 0.45 -3.18 3.42
C VAL A 94 -0.81 -3.99 3.76
N TRP A 95 -0.96 -5.13 3.09
CA TRP A 95 -2.03 -6.12 3.30
C TRP A 95 -1.49 -7.56 3.30
N THR A 96 -2.22 -8.59 3.70
CA THR A 96 -3.12 -8.56 4.86
C THR A 96 -2.29 -8.98 6.07
N VAL A 97 -2.15 -8.09 7.06
CA VAL A 97 -1.30 -8.34 8.23
C VAL A 97 -2.18 -8.69 9.41
N ASP A 98 -2.14 -9.97 9.80
CA ASP A 98 -2.88 -10.45 10.96
C ASP A 98 -1.96 -10.76 12.15
N ASP A 99 -0.65 -10.80 11.95
CA ASP A 99 0.35 -11.09 12.98
C ASP A 99 0.84 -9.77 13.65
N PRO A 100 0.82 -9.67 15.00
CA PRO A 100 1.21 -8.45 15.70
C PRO A 100 2.71 -8.14 15.60
N ALA A 101 3.59 -9.14 15.51
CA ALA A 101 5.02 -8.91 15.30
C ALA A 101 5.28 -8.35 13.88
N VAL A 102 4.57 -8.86 12.88
CA VAL A 102 4.62 -8.30 11.51
C VAL A 102 4.05 -6.88 11.49
N ALA A 103 2.95 -6.62 12.18
CA ALA A 103 2.38 -5.27 12.26
C ALA A 103 3.31 -4.29 12.98
N LEU A 104 3.94 -4.69 14.08
CA LEU A 104 4.95 -3.88 14.79
C LEU A 104 6.14 -3.56 13.89
N ARG A 105 6.62 -4.54 13.12
CA ARG A 105 7.69 -4.35 12.15
C ARG A 105 7.31 -3.30 11.10
N PHE A 106 6.14 -3.44 10.46
CA PHE A 106 5.72 -2.48 9.44
C PHE A 106 5.39 -1.08 10.02
N ARG A 107 4.85 -1.03 11.25
CA ARG A 107 4.71 0.24 11.99
C ARG A 107 6.06 0.91 12.21
N ALA A 108 7.10 0.16 12.59
CA ALA A 108 8.46 0.68 12.77
C ALA A 108 9.10 1.13 11.45
N LEU A 109 8.84 0.42 10.35
CA LEU A 109 9.26 0.82 9.00
C LEU A 109 8.54 2.09 8.50
N GLY A 110 7.43 2.49 9.12
CA GLY A 110 6.72 3.73 8.81
C GLY A 110 5.70 3.61 7.68
N VAL A 111 4.95 2.50 7.62
CA VAL A 111 3.76 2.39 6.74
C VAL A 111 2.66 3.39 7.15
N ASP A 112 1.92 3.88 6.17
CA ASP A 112 0.79 4.78 6.35
C ASP A 112 -0.48 4.06 6.78
N SER A 113 -0.64 2.79 6.39
CA SER A 113 -1.73 1.94 6.90
C SER A 113 -1.38 0.45 6.87
N ILE A 114 -2.15 -0.32 7.64
CA ILE A 114 -2.13 -1.78 7.68
C ILE A 114 -3.55 -2.27 7.45
N THR A 115 -3.74 -3.09 6.41
CA THR A 115 -4.99 -3.82 6.15
C THR A 115 -4.94 -5.17 6.88
N THR A 116 -5.96 -5.46 7.68
CA THR A 116 -6.03 -6.66 8.54
C THR A 116 -7.45 -7.23 8.59
N ASN A 117 -7.56 -8.55 8.78
CA ASN A 117 -8.83 -9.22 9.07
C ASN A 117 -9.24 -9.08 10.54
N ARG A 118 -8.35 -8.57 11.41
CA ARG A 118 -8.53 -8.53 12.88
C ARG A 118 -8.30 -7.12 13.46
N PRO A 119 -9.00 -6.07 13.00
CA PRO A 119 -8.65 -4.68 13.31
C PRO A 119 -8.69 -4.34 14.80
N ALA A 120 -9.76 -4.74 15.51
CA ALA A 120 -9.88 -4.45 16.94
C ALA A 120 -8.83 -5.21 17.78
N TRP A 121 -8.61 -6.48 17.46
CA TRP A 121 -7.64 -7.31 18.15
C TRP A 121 -6.21 -6.83 17.91
N LEU A 122 -5.84 -6.57 16.65
CA LEU A 122 -4.51 -6.12 16.30
C LEU A 122 -4.19 -4.76 16.95
N ARG A 123 -5.17 -3.85 17.01
CA ARG A 123 -5.03 -2.57 17.73
C ARG A 123 -4.67 -2.78 19.21
N ALA A 124 -5.38 -3.66 19.92
CA ALA A 124 -5.09 -3.97 21.32
C ALA A 124 -3.68 -4.55 21.53
N GLN A 125 -3.21 -5.39 20.59
CA GLN A 125 -1.84 -5.91 20.62
C GLN A 125 -0.79 -4.78 20.43
N LEU A 126 -1.07 -3.82 19.56
CA LEU A 126 -0.15 -2.73 19.22
C LEU A 126 -0.08 -1.63 20.28
N GLU A 127 -1.15 -1.44 21.05
CA GLU A 127 -1.26 -0.46 22.14
C GLU A 127 -0.76 -1.03 23.49
N GLY A 128 -0.45 -2.33 23.56
CA GLY A 128 -0.05 -2.98 24.81
C GLY A 128 -1.20 -3.14 25.81
N THR A 129 -2.45 -2.99 25.36
CA THR A 129 -3.67 -3.12 26.16
C THR A 129 -4.18 -4.56 26.26
N ALA A 130 -3.49 -5.53 25.63
CA ALA A 130 -3.75 -6.95 25.78
C ALA A 130 -2.94 -7.52 26.96
N GLY A 131 -3.60 -7.63 28.11
CA GLY A 131 -3.19 -8.48 29.24
C GLY A 131 -4.00 -9.77 29.27
#